data_AF-W4RPX0-F1
#
_entry.id   AF-W4RPX0-F1
#
_cell.length_a   1.000
_cell.length_b   1.000
_cell.length_c   1.000
_cell.angle_alpha   90.00
_cell.angle_beta   90.00
_cell.angle_gamma   90.00
#
_symmetry.space_group_name_H-M   'P 1'
#
loop_
_entity.id
_entity.type
_entity.pdbx_description
1 polymer ?
#
loop_
_entity_poly.entity_id
_entity_poly.type
_entity_poly.pdbx_seq_one_letter_code
_entity_poly.pdbx_strand_id
1 'polypeptide(L)'
;MNKQKLLKDFLLNIRSLDSFKNLSPSDQEEVDQELRKIESMLPELAGEPEKKIPKRTGKASRKTYTYQLKVSLKGARPPIWRRILVPANIKFHKLHEIIQAAMGWENYHLYSFEIDDTLIEVPESGEFGFFLPSFRDKEDSKKERLDNWVDGEKFKFIYTYDFGDNWEHTILVEKIEESPEKLEHPVCLTGKRACPPEDCGGIYMYRSLVTGDEQLHGEYEEELLEFYDDFDPEEFDLEKVNTRLKTIRF
;
A
#
# COMPACT_ATOMS: atom_id res chain seq x y z
N MET A 1 11.38 14.80 -9.09
CA MET A 1 12.68 15.29 -8.54
C MET A 1 13.79 14.55 -9.28
N ASN A 2 14.92 15.18 -9.64
CA ASN A 2 15.95 14.47 -10.44
C ASN A 2 16.65 13.41 -9.56
N LYS A 3 16.43 12.12 -9.83
CA LYS A 3 17.03 10.99 -9.10
C LYS A 3 18.56 11.09 -9.01
N GLN A 4 19.23 11.59 -10.05
CA GLN A 4 20.68 11.82 -10.04
C GLN A 4 21.10 12.93 -9.06
N LYS A 5 20.25 13.94 -8.87
CA LYS A 5 20.52 15.01 -7.91
C LYS A 5 20.42 14.48 -6.49
N LEU A 6 19.36 13.70 -6.19
CA LEU A 6 19.16 13.13 -4.87
C LEU A 6 20.29 12.16 -4.48
N LEU A 7 20.74 11.30 -5.40
CA LEU A 7 21.87 10.40 -5.13
C LEU A 7 23.17 11.17 -4.92
N LYS A 8 23.44 12.21 -5.71
CA LYS A 8 24.61 13.07 -5.50
C LYS A 8 24.57 13.77 -4.14
N ASP A 9 23.40 14.27 -3.75
CA ASP A 9 23.20 14.93 -2.46
C ASP A 9 23.40 13.93 -1.30
N PHE A 10 22.95 12.66 -1.45
CA PHE A 10 23.21 11.59 -0.48
C PHE A 10 24.71 11.24 -0.36
N LEU A 11 25.41 11.07 -1.49
CA LEU A 11 26.85 10.76 -1.51
C LEU A 11 27.69 11.89 -0.90
N LEU A 12 27.29 13.15 -1.12
CA LEU A 12 27.89 14.32 -0.46
C LEU A 12 27.62 14.33 1.04
N ASN A 13 26.44 13.89 1.47
CA ASN A 13 26.07 13.85 2.88
C ASN A 13 26.92 12.84 3.68
N ILE A 14 27.28 11.70 3.08
CA ILE A 14 28.18 10.70 3.70
C ILE A 14 29.49 11.35 4.17
N ARG A 15 30.08 12.24 3.36
CA ARG A 15 31.32 12.95 3.69
C ARG A 15 31.17 13.97 4.83
N SER A 16 29.93 14.38 5.12
CA SER A 16 29.62 15.32 6.19
C SER A 16 29.34 14.66 7.54
N LEU A 17 29.12 13.34 7.57
CA LEU A 17 28.85 12.58 8.79
C LEU A 17 30.09 12.56 9.71
N ASP A 18 29.87 12.73 11.01
CA ASP A 18 30.96 12.70 12.00
C ASP A 18 31.61 11.32 12.07
N SER A 19 30.85 10.25 11.83
CA SER A 19 31.38 8.89 11.72
C SER A 19 32.40 8.74 10.59
N PHE A 20 32.20 9.42 9.46
CA PHE A 20 33.13 9.42 8.34
C PHE A 20 34.38 10.26 8.65
N LYS A 21 34.20 11.46 9.22
CA LYS A 21 35.32 12.35 9.58
C LYS A 21 36.25 11.76 10.64
N ASN A 22 35.73 10.88 11.50
CA ASN A 22 36.48 10.21 12.55
C ASN A 22 37.24 8.95 12.08
N LEU A 23 37.11 8.55 10.81
CA LEU A 23 37.89 7.46 10.23
C LEU A 23 39.36 7.85 10.06
N SER A 24 40.24 6.84 9.98
CA SER A 24 41.64 7.09 9.63
C SER A 24 41.75 7.60 8.18
N PRO A 25 42.81 8.34 7.81
CA PRO A 25 42.98 8.82 6.44
C PRO A 25 42.98 7.70 5.38
N SER A 26 43.44 6.49 5.74
CA SER A 26 43.41 5.33 4.85
C SER A 26 41.99 4.83 4.62
N ASP A 27 41.19 4.73 5.69
CA ASP A 27 39.81 4.25 5.60
C ASP A 27 38.91 5.28 4.91
N GLN A 28 39.17 6.58 5.10
CA GLN A 28 38.48 7.64 4.36
C GLN A 28 38.73 7.51 2.85
N GLU A 29 39.97 7.23 2.44
CA GLU A 29 40.33 7.04 1.03
C GLU A 29 39.69 5.78 0.44
N GLU A 30 39.60 4.68 1.19
CA GLU A 30 38.89 3.47 0.75
C GLU A 30 37.40 3.75 0.52
N VAL A 31 36.74 4.43 1.44
CA VAL A 31 35.33 4.82 1.29
C VAL A 31 35.16 5.78 0.11
N ASP A 32 36.05 6.76 -0.06
CA ASP A 32 36.00 7.68 -1.20
C ASP A 32 36.22 6.97 -2.55
N GLN A 33 37.01 5.90 -2.59
CA GLN A 33 37.16 5.07 -3.79
C GLN A 33 35.84 4.36 -4.15
N GLU A 34 35.12 3.82 -3.18
CA GLU A 34 33.82 3.19 -3.40
C GLU A 34 32.75 4.22 -3.80
N LEU A 35 32.73 5.40 -3.16
CA LEU A 35 31.83 6.48 -3.54
C LEU A 35 32.07 6.93 -4.99
N ARG A 36 33.33 7.01 -5.45
CA ARG A 36 33.67 7.34 -6.85
C ARG A 36 33.18 6.27 -7.84
N LYS A 37 33.26 4.99 -7.48
CA LYS A 37 32.69 3.91 -8.31
C LYS A 37 31.18 4.06 -8.42
N ILE A 38 30.49 4.30 -7.32
CA ILE A 38 29.03 4.53 -7.31
C ILE A 38 28.67 5.77 -8.14
N GLU A 39 29.41 6.87 -8.00
CA GLU A 39 29.22 8.10 -8.81
C GLU A 39 29.34 7.82 -10.31
N SER A 40 30.27 6.95 -10.73
CA SER A 40 30.46 6.58 -12.14
C SER A 40 29.32 5.74 -12.74
N MET A 41 28.55 5.05 -11.89
CA MET A 41 27.41 4.21 -12.30
C MET A 41 26.07 4.98 -12.34
N LEU A 42 26.04 6.21 -11.81
CA LEU A 42 24.86 7.09 -11.82
C LEU A 42 24.20 7.31 -13.19
N PRO A 43 24.94 7.41 -14.31
CA PRO A 43 24.33 7.58 -15.63
C PRO A 43 23.53 6.36 -16.07
N GLU A 44 23.95 5.15 -15.69
CA GLU A 44 23.31 3.88 -16.08
C GLU A 44 22.09 3.57 -15.20
N LEU A 45 22.11 3.96 -13.93
CA LEU A 45 20.99 3.77 -12.98
C LEU A 45 19.81 4.73 -13.20
N ALA A 46 20.00 5.81 -13.97
CA ALA A 46 19.00 6.87 -14.11
C ALA A 46 17.92 6.60 -15.16
N GLY A 47 18.06 5.56 -16.00
CA GLY A 47 17.12 5.25 -17.08
C GLY A 47 16.97 6.35 -18.14
N GLU A 48 16.35 6.02 -19.28
CA GLU A 48 16.01 7.04 -20.30
C GLU A 48 15.00 8.06 -19.76
N PRO A 49 15.03 9.32 -20.24
CA PRO A 49 14.08 10.35 -19.80
C PRO A 49 12.63 9.90 -20.05
N GLU A 50 11.80 9.97 -19.02
CA GLU A 50 10.36 9.70 -19.10
C GLU A 50 9.71 10.46 -20.26
N LYS A 51 9.10 9.70 -21.18
CA LYS A 51 8.26 10.28 -22.23
C LYS A 51 7.04 10.93 -21.59
N LYS A 52 7.01 12.26 -21.53
CA LYS A 52 5.81 13.03 -21.18
C LYS A 52 4.71 12.74 -22.20
N ILE A 53 3.74 11.92 -21.81
CA ILE A 53 2.52 11.69 -22.59
C ILE A 53 1.69 12.99 -22.53
N PRO A 54 1.29 13.57 -23.67
CA PRO A 54 0.53 14.83 -23.68
C PRO A 54 -0.83 14.65 -23.02
N LYS A 55 -1.14 15.52 -22.06
CA LYS A 55 -2.46 15.60 -21.42
C LYS A 55 -3.50 15.97 -22.48
N ARG A 56 -4.39 15.03 -22.81
CA ARG A 56 -5.52 15.26 -23.71
C ARG A 56 -6.51 16.25 -23.08
N THR A 57 -6.63 17.44 -23.69
CA THR A 57 -7.67 18.42 -23.42
C THR A 57 -8.79 18.25 -24.47
N GLY A 58 -9.90 17.63 -24.07
CA GLY A 58 -11.08 17.50 -24.93
C GLY A 58 -12.34 17.19 -24.11
N LYS A 59 -13.38 18.02 -24.27
CA LYS A 59 -14.71 17.83 -23.69
C LYS A 59 -15.49 16.90 -24.63
N ALA A 60 -15.44 15.60 -24.37
CA ALA A 60 -16.36 14.60 -24.92
C ALA A 60 -17.21 14.04 -23.77
N SER A 61 -18.43 13.57 -24.03
CA SER A 61 -19.27 12.91 -23.02
C SER A 61 -18.44 11.83 -22.33
N ARG A 62 -18.14 12.02 -21.05
CA ARG A 62 -17.06 11.29 -20.38
C ARG A 62 -17.57 9.88 -20.09
N LYS A 63 -17.19 8.92 -20.94
CA LYS A 63 -17.31 7.49 -20.61
C LYS A 63 -16.72 7.31 -19.20
N THR A 64 -17.53 6.79 -18.29
CA THR A 64 -17.07 6.43 -16.95
C THR A 64 -16.75 4.96 -16.94
N TYR A 65 -15.60 4.60 -16.40
CA TYR A 65 -15.21 3.21 -16.22
C TYR A 65 -15.30 2.84 -14.75
N THR A 66 -15.64 1.59 -14.49
CA THR A 66 -15.64 0.97 -13.18
C THR A 66 -14.64 -0.17 -13.16
N TYR A 67 -13.94 -0.34 -12.05
CA TYR A 67 -13.04 -1.45 -11.82
C TYR A 67 -13.69 -2.42 -10.85
N GLN A 68 -13.74 -3.69 -11.24
CA GLN A 68 -13.96 -4.79 -10.33
C GLN A 68 -12.62 -5.21 -9.75
N LEU A 69 -12.42 -4.90 -8.47
CA LEU A 69 -11.19 -5.22 -7.74
C LEU A 69 -11.45 -6.42 -6.84
N LYS A 70 -10.54 -7.40 -6.88
CA LYS A 70 -10.45 -8.43 -5.84
C LYS A 70 -9.34 -8.05 -4.86
N VAL A 71 -9.71 -7.84 -3.61
CA VAL A 71 -8.80 -7.52 -2.50
C VAL A 71 -8.63 -8.80 -1.66
N SER A 72 -7.42 -9.33 -1.58
CA SER A 72 -7.14 -10.59 -0.87
C SER A 72 -6.07 -10.39 0.18
N LEU A 73 -6.34 -10.78 1.43
CA LEU A 73 -5.35 -10.71 2.50
C LEU A 73 -4.27 -11.76 2.29
N LYS A 74 -3.01 -11.34 2.29
CA LYS A 74 -1.84 -12.21 2.07
C LYS A 74 -1.56 -13.02 3.34
N GLY A 75 -1.13 -14.27 3.17
CA GLY A 75 -0.80 -15.17 4.28
C GLY A 75 -1.99 -15.83 4.98
N ALA A 76 -3.22 -15.33 4.80
CA ALA A 76 -4.42 -15.92 5.38
C ALA A 76 -4.73 -17.31 4.78
N ARG A 77 -4.98 -18.29 5.66
CA ARG A 77 -5.38 -19.66 5.28
C ARG A 77 -6.47 -20.16 6.24
N PRO A 78 -7.67 -20.52 5.75
CA PRO A 78 -8.21 -20.31 4.39
C PRO A 78 -8.22 -18.82 3.91
N PRO A 79 -8.32 -18.54 2.59
CA PRO A 79 -8.22 -17.18 2.07
C PRO A 79 -9.34 -16.24 2.54
N ILE A 80 -8.96 -15.02 2.93
CA ILE A 80 -9.87 -13.92 3.28
C ILE A 80 -9.83 -12.89 2.14
N TRP A 81 -11.00 -12.53 1.59
CA TRP A 81 -11.05 -11.63 0.43
C TRP A 81 -12.41 -10.95 0.23
N ARG A 82 -12.39 -9.85 -0.54
CA ARG A 82 -13.56 -9.09 -0.99
C ARG A 82 -13.46 -8.81 -2.49
N ARG A 83 -14.59 -8.76 -3.18
CA ARG A 83 -14.70 -8.26 -4.55
C ARG A 83 -15.55 -7.01 -4.56
N ILE A 84 -14.95 -5.88 -4.91
CA ILE A 84 -15.55 -4.55 -4.82
C ILE A 84 -15.58 -3.86 -6.19
N LEU A 85 -16.62 -3.06 -6.43
CA LEU A 85 -16.73 -2.14 -7.56
C LEU A 85 -16.40 -0.73 -7.11
N VAL A 86 -15.49 -0.09 -7.84
CA VAL A 86 -15.09 1.31 -7.63
C VAL A 86 -15.01 2.05 -8.96
N PRO A 87 -15.17 3.39 -8.98
CA PRO A 87 -14.89 4.19 -10.17
C PRO A 87 -13.41 4.09 -10.53
N ALA A 88 -13.09 3.92 -11.81
CA ALA A 88 -11.71 3.87 -12.28
C ALA A 88 -10.91 5.13 -11.89
N ASN A 89 -11.57 6.28 -11.88
CA ASN A 89 -10.97 7.57 -11.57
C ASN A 89 -10.80 7.85 -10.07
N ILE A 90 -11.06 6.89 -9.19
CA ILE A 90 -10.96 7.05 -7.74
C ILE A 90 -9.52 7.34 -7.31
N LYS A 91 -9.36 8.14 -6.25
CA LYS A 91 -8.05 8.39 -5.64
C LYS A 91 -7.63 7.25 -4.72
N PHE A 92 -6.33 7.01 -4.56
CA PHE A 92 -5.81 5.97 -3.67
C PHE A 92 -6.25 6.14 -2.22
N HIS A 93 -6.32 7.39 -1.71
CA HIS A 93 -6.84 7.66 -0.37
C HIS A 93 -8.29 7.19 -0.20
N LYS A 94 -9.14 7.40 -1.21
CA LYS A 94 -10.51 6.89 -1.19
C LYS A 94 -10.58 5.38 -1.39
N LEU A 95 -9.71 4.79 -2.21
CA LEU A 95 -9.60 3.34 -2.31
C LEU A 95 -9.25 2.70 -0.95
N HIS A 96 -8.37 3.33 -0.18
CA HIS A 96 -8.02 2.91 1.17
C HIS A 96 -9.26 2.92 2.11
N GLU A 97 -10.01 4.01 2.18
CA GLU A 97 -11.26 4.07 2.98
C GLU A 97 -12.24 2.95 2.60
N ILE A 98 -12.32 2.63 1.31
CA ILE A 98 -13.19 1.56 0.80
C ILE A 98 -12.72 0.19 1.24
N ILE A 99 -11.41 -0.07 1.20
CA ILE A 99 -10.84 -1.33 1.67
C ILE A 99 -11.09 -1.48 3.17
N GLN A 100 -10.86 -0.43 3.96
CA GLN A 100 -11.13 -0.41 5.41
C GLN A 100 -12.58 -0.78 5.70
N ALA A 101 -13.55 -0.11 5.06
CA ALA A 101 -14.98 -0.44 5.22
C ALA A 101 -15.35 -1.85 4.74
N ALA A 102 -14.73 -2.33 3.65
CA ALA A 102 -14.96 -3.67 3.11
C ALA A 102 -14.41 -4.78 4.02
N MET A 103 -13.28 -4.53 4.67
CA MET A 103 -12.65 -5.44 5.62
C MET A 103 -13.30 -5.37 7.01
N GLY A 104 -13.90 -4.23 7.36
CA GLY A 104 -14.48 -4.00 8.70
C GLY A 104 -13.45 -3.48 9.70
N TRP A 105 -12.45 -2.73 9.23
CA TRP A 105 -11.42 -2.08 10.03
C TRP A 105 -11.76 -0.62 10.32
N GLU A 106 -11.07 -0.06 11.31
CA GLU A 106 -11.40 1.22 11.95
C GLU A 106 -10.52 2.38 11.48
N ASN A 107 -9.55 2.09 10.61
CA ASN A 107 -8.68 3.09 9.98
C ASN A 107 -7.86 3.92 10.98
N TYR A 108 -7.24 3.25 11.96
CA TYR A 108 -6.39 3.89 12.96
C TYR A 108 -4.94 4.04 12.51
N HIS A 109 -4.48 3.19 11.60
CA HIS A 109 -3.07 3.08 11.27
C HIS A 109 -2.70 3.67 9.91
N LEU A 110 -1.39 3.83 9.70
CA LEU A 110 -0.84 4.22 8.41
C LEU A 110 -1.08 3.14 7.34
N TYR A 111 -1.02 3.57 6.08
CA TYR A 111 -1.15 2.67 4.94
C TYR A 111 -0.27 3.13 3.78
N SER A 112 0.03 2.19 2.88
CA SER A 112 0.68 2.47 1.61
C SER A 112 0.15 1.55 0.51
N PHE A 113 0.20 2.02 -0.73
CA PHE A 113 0.06 1.17 -1.92
C PHE A 113 1.40 1.07 -2.62
N GLU A 114 1.75 -0.12 -3.08
CA GLU A 114 3.00 -0.37 -3.81
C GLU A 114 2.69 -0.81 -5.23
N ILE A 115 3.16 -0.01 -6.19
CA ILE A 115 3.08 -0.26 -7.63
C ILE A 115 4.48 -0.05 -8.20
N ASP A 116 5.07 -1.13 -8.73
CA ASP A 116 6.48 -1.16 -9.14
C ASP A 116 7.39 -0.62 -8.02
N ASP A 117 8.28 0.33 -8.31
CA ASP A 117 9.17 0.96 -7.32
C ASP A 117 8.59 2.22 -6.66
N THR A 118 7.26 2.42 -6.71
CA THR A 118 6.58 3.58 -6.14
C THR A 118 5.65 3.22 -4.99
N LEU A 119 5.77 3.97 -3.90
CA LEU A 119 4.86 3.98 -2.77
C LEU A 119 3.86 5.13 -2.91
N ILE A 120 2.57 4.83 -2.85
CA ILE A 120 1.49 5.81 -2.87
C ILE A 120 0.85 5.83 -1.49
N GLU A 121 1.15 6.87 -0.71
CA GLU A 121 0.82 6.94 0.72
C GLU A 121 0.34 8.34 1.13
N VAL A 122 -0.02 8.56 2.39
CA VAL A 122 -0.30 9.93 2.86
C VAL A 122 1.05 10.63 3.06
N PRO A 123 1.25 11.85 2.53
CA PRO A 123 2.49 12.58 2.75
C PRO A 123 2.76 12.78 4.24
N GLU A 124 3.99 12.50 4.67
CA GLU A 124 4.43 12.75 6.04
C GLU A 124 4.27 14.24 6.37
N SER A 125 3.47 14.55 7.40
CA SER A 125 3.31 15.91 7.91
C SER A 125 4.26 16.15 9.08
N GLY A 126 5.54 16.41 8.82
CA GLY A 126 6.45 16.99 9.83
C GLY A 126 7.85 16.38 9.95
N GLU A 127 8.73 17.09 10.68
CA GLU A 127 10.17 16.88 10.87
C GLU A 127 10.58 15.61 11.67
N PHE A 128 9.65 14.68 11.92
CA PHE A 128 9.88 13.48 12.76
C PHE A 128 9.90 12.17 11.97
N GLY A 129 10.28 12.22 10.69
CA GLY A 129 10.55 11.02 9.88
C GLY A 129 11.83 10.32 10.33
N PHE A 130 11.78 9.57 11.43
CA PHE A 130 12.82 8.59 11.80
C PHE A 130 12.70 7.35 10.90
N PHE A 131 12.85 7.53 9.58
CA PHE A 131 12.98 6.43 8.65
C PHE A 131 14.17 6.67 7.74
N LEU A 132 14.95 5.60 7.55
CA LEU A 132 16.01 5.51 6.57
C LEU A 132 15.51 6.05 5.21
N PRO A 133 16.39 6.67 4.38
CA PRO A 133 16.00 7.05 3.04
C PRO A 133 15.34 5.87 2.33
N SER A 134 14.06 6.01 1.99
CA SER A 134 13.42 5.03 1.13
C SER A 134 14.04 5.18 -0.25
N PHE A 135 14.58 4.09 -0.80
CA PHE A 135 15.05 4.05 -2.19
C PHE A 135 13.91 4.06 -3.21
N ARG A 136 12.65 4.01 -2.74
CA ARG A 136 11.44 4.02 -3.57
C ARG A 136 10.90 5.43 -3.75
N ASP A 137 10.33 5.68 -4.92
CA ASP A 137 9.60 6.91 -5.18
C ASP A 137 8.36 6.98 -4.28
N LYS A 138 7.95 8.18 -3.86
CA LYS A 138 6.77 8.41 -3.03
C LYS A 138 5.81 9.37 -3.73
N GLU A 139 4.55 8.98 -3.81
CA GLU A 139 3.46 9.77 -4.38
C GLU A 139 2.30 9.97 -3.38
N ASP A 140 1.57 11.06 -3.54
CA ASP A 140 0.51 11.48 -2.60
C ASP A 140 -0.82 10.78 -2.94
N SER A 141 -1.24 9.85 -2.07
CA SER A 141 -2.50 9.11 -2.20
C SER A 141 -3.75 9.98 -2.25
N LYS A 142 -3.70 11.22 -1.74
CA LYS A 142 -4.81 12.19 -1.83
C LYS A 142 -4.86 12.91 -3.20
N LYS A 143 -3.83 12.77 -4.02
CA LYS A 143 -3.73 13.37 -5.36
C LYS A 143 -3.81 12.32 -6.47
N GLU A 144 -3.16 11.17 -6.28
CA GLU A 144 -3.06 10.14 -7.29
C GLU A 144 -4.37 9.37 -7.52
N ARG A 145 -4.71 9.16 -8.79
CA ARG A 145 -5.90 8.44 -9.25
C ARG A 145 -5.54 7.05 -9.73
N LEU A 146 -6.34 6.05 -9.39
CA LEU A 146 -6.10 4.65 -9.69
C LEU A 146 -5.94 4.37 -11.20
N ASP A 147 -6.74 5.00 -12.06
CA ASP A 147 -6.64 4.86 -13.51
C ASP A 147 -5.37 5.45 -14.14
N ASN A 148 -4.59 6.25 -13.41
CA ASN A 148 -3.27 6.67 -13.89
C ASN A 148 -2.23 5.54 -13.79
N TRP A 149 -2.50 4.52 -12.97
CA TRP A 149 -1.53 3.46 -12.60
C TRP A 149 -1.91 2.07 -13.12
N VAL A 150 -3.21 1.80 -13.28
CA VAL A 150 -3.70 0.48 -13.72
C VAL A 150 -3.46 0.26 -15.22
N ASP A 151 -2.64 -0.73 -15.54
CA ASP A 151 -2.38 -1.19 -16.93
C ASP A 151 -3.33 -2.33 -17.36
N GLY A 152 -4.64 -2.09 -17.22
CA GLY A 152 -5.68 -3.01 -17.70
C GLY A 152 -6.08 -4.13 -16.74
N GLU A 153 -6.85 -5.09 -17.26
CA GLU A 153 -7.28 -6.28 -16.51
C GLU A 153 -6.08 -7.17 -16.17
N LYS A 154 -6.18 -7.88 -15.05
CA LYS A 154 -5.13 -8.70 -14.43
C LYS A 154 -3.97 -7.92 -13.81
N PHE A 155 -3.98 -6.59 -13.88
CA PHE A 155 -3.05 -5.75 -13.16
C PHE A 155 -3.14 -6.00 -11.65
N LYS A 156 -1.98 -6.08 -10.98
CA LYS A 156 -1.88 -6.37 -9.55
C LYS A 156 -0.98 -5.37 -8.86
N PHE A 157 -1.34 -5.05 -7.63
CA PHE A 157 -0.54 -4.20 -6.75
C PHE A 157 -0.79 -4.55 -5.29
N ILE A 158 0.07 -4.05 -4.40
CA ILE A 158 -0.01 -4.33 -2.97
C ILE A 158 -0.62 -3.13 -2.24
N TYR A 159 -1.43 -3.43 -1.23
CA TYR A 159 -1.92 -2.48 -0.25
C TYR A 159 -1.53 -2.98 1.15
N THR A 160 -0.77 -2.18 1.88
CA THR A 160 -0.37 -2.47 3.25
C THR A 160 -1.09 -1.53 4.19
N TYR A 161 -1.70 -2.08 5.24
CA TYR A 161 -2.32 -1.35 6.33
C TYR A 161 -1.66 -1.78 7.64
N ASP A 162 -1.48 -0.81 8.54
CA ASP A 162 -0.78 -0.99 9.81
C ASP A 162 0.67 -1.43 9.60
N PHE A 163 1.62 -0.52 9.81
CA PHE A 163 3.04 -0.82 9.65
C PHE A 163 3.64 -1.59 10.83
N GLY A 164 2.90 -1.73 11.93
CA GLY A 164 3.22 -2.64 13.03
C GLY A 164 2.84 -4.08 12.68
N ASP A 165 1.55 -4.32 12.44
CA ASP A 165 1.01 -5.66 12.14
C ASP A 165 1.27 -6.13 10.70
N ASN A 166 1.56 -5.18 9.80
CA ASN A 166 1.90 -5.37 8.39
C ASN A 166 0.85 -6.15 7.60
N TRP A 167 -0.40 -5.69 7.63
CA TRP A 167 -1.51 -6.31 6.91
C TRP A 167 -1.42 -6.07 5.39
N GLU A 168 -0.72 -6.95 4.70
CA GLU A 168 -0.56 -6.91 3.25
C GLU A 168 -1.74 -7.52 2.50
N HIS A 169 -2.25 -6.79 1.50
CA HIS A 169 -3.27 -7.26 0.57
C HIS A 169 -2.76 -7.24 -0.85
N THR A 170 -3.08 -8.28 -1.60
CA THR A 170 -3.00 -8.22 -3.06
C THR A 170 -4.31 -7.68 -3.61
N ILE A 171 -4.23 -6.60 -4.40
CA ILE A 171 -5.34 -6.06 -5.17
C ILE A 171 -5.18 -6.49 -6.62
N LEU A 172 -6.21 -7.13 -7.17
CA LEU A 172 -6.27 -7.59 -8.56
C LEU A 172 -7.40 -6.85 -9.29
N VAL A 173 -7.08 -6.22 -10.42
CA VAL A 173 -8.08 -5.70 -11.35
C VAL A 173 -8.66 -6.86 -12.15
N GLU A 174 -9.84 -7.35 -11.80
CA GLU A 174 -10.44 -8.50 -12.47
C GLU A 174 -11.19 -8.11 -13.75
N LYS A 175 -11.87 -6.96 -13.74
CA LYS A 175 -12.64 -6.45 -14.87
C LYS A 175 -12.61 -4.94 -14.96
N ILE A 176 -12.65 -4.42 -16.19
CA ILE A 176 -12.83 -3.00 -16.48
C ILE A 176 -14.07 -2.84 -17.35
N GLU A 177 -15.10 -2.17 -16.81
CA GLU A 177 -16.40 -2.05 -17.48
C GLU A 177 -16.75 -0.58 -17.73
N GLU A 178 -17.20 -0.28 -18.95
CA GLU A 178 -17.81 1.02 -19.27
C GLU A 178 -19.19 1.07 -18.60
N SER A 179 -19.37 2.04 -17.70
CA SER A 179 -20.64 2.28 -17.05
C SER A 179 -21.33 3.50 -17.69
N PRO A 180 -22.58 3.38 -18.16
CA PRO A 180 -23.34 4.51 -18.66
C PRO A 180 -23.72 5.51 -17.55
N GLU A 181 -23.76 5.03 -16.30
CA GLU A 181 -24.09 5.82 -15.12
C GLU A 181 -22.92 5.88 -14.14
N LYS A 182 -22.75 7.02 -13.48
CA LYS A 182 -21.72 7.18 -12.45
C LYS A 182 -22.14 6.37 -11.22
N LEU A 183 -21.25 5.50 -10.77
CA LEU A 183 -21.41 4.81 -9.49
C LEU A 183 -21.55 5.86 -8.37
N GLU A 184 -22.57 5.76 -7.52
CA GLU A 184 -22.81 6.73 -6.43
C GLU A 184 -22.01 6.43 -5.17
N HIS A 185 -21.76 5.15 -4.90
CA HIS A 185 -21.04 4.62 -3.76
C HIS A 185 -20.42 3.26 -4.15
N PRO A 186 -19.32 2.84 -3.51
CA PRO A 186 -18.69 1.56 -3.78
C PRO A 186 -19.61 0.39 -3.40
N VAL A 187 -19.47 -0.73 -4.11
CA VAL A 187 -20.31 -1.92 -3.90
C VAL A 187 -19.44 -3.16 -3.73
N CYS A 188 -19.62 -3.91 -2.65
CA CYS A 188 -19.11 -5.26 -2.53
C CYS A 188 -20.06 -6.22 -3.27
N LEU A 189 -19.52 -6.97 -4.23
CA LEU A 189 -20.26 -7.98 -4.98
C LEU A 189 -20.32 -9.30 -4.24
N THR A 190 -19.23 -9.66 -3.55
CA THR A 190 -19.09 -10.92 -2.82
C THR A 190 -17.76 -10.91 -2.03
N GLY A 191 -17.59 -11.86 -1.13
CA GLY A 191 -16.40 -12.05 -0.32
C GLY A 191 -16.51 -13.34 0.48
N LYS A 192 -15.48 -13.63 1.28
CA LYS A 192 -15.47 -14.75 2.22
C LYS A 192 -14.67 -14.41 3.46
N ARG A 193 -15.11 -14.97 4.59
CA ARG A 193 -14.47 -14.94 5.91
C ARG A 193 -14.38 -13.56 6.54
N ALA A 194 -14.31 -13.53 7.86
CA ALA A 194 -14.07 -12.31 8.61
C ALA A 194 -12.63 -11.86 8.35
N CYS A 195 -12.40 -10.54 8.34
CA CYS A 195 -11.02 -10.05 8.38
C CYS A 195 -10.48 -10.15 9.81
N PRO A 196 -9.15 -10.27 9.98
CA PRO A 196 -8.55 -10.25 11.31
C PRO A 196 -9.02 -9.02 12.10
N PRO A 197 -9.27 -9.16 13.40
CA PRO A 197 -9.54 -8.00 14.25
C PRO A 197 -8.39 -6.97 14.21
N GLU A 198 -8.70 -5.71 14.48
CA GLU A 198 -7.67 -4.68 14.67
C GLU A 198 -6.71 -5.08 15.79
N ASP A 199 -5.43 -4.70 15.64
CA ASP A 199 -4.38 -4.86 16.65
C ASP A 199 -4.21 -6.31 17.17
N CYS A 200 -4.59 -7.32 16.38
CA CYS A 200 -4.45 -8.72 16.79
C CYS A 200 -3.04 -9.30 16.59
N GLY A 201 -2.05 -8.49 16.22
CA GLY A 201 -0.64 -8.89 16.16
C GLY A 201 -0.20 -9.48 14.83
N GLY A 202 -0.82 -9.04 13.73
CA GLY A 202 -0.46 -9.45 12.38
C GLY A 202 -0.83 -10.88 12.03
N ILE A 203 -0.40 -11.32 10.83
CA ILE A 203 -0.90 -12.56 10.23
C ILE A 203 -0.54 -13.83 11.01
N TYR A 204 0.57 -13.83 11.74
CA TYR A 204 1.01 -14.99 12.52
C TYR A 204 0.15 -15.17 13.76
N MET A 205 -0.07 -14.09 14.51
CA MET A 205 -0.89 -14.12 15.72
C MET A 205 -2.36 -14.42 15.38
N TYR A 206 -2.91 -13.77 14.34
CA TYR A 206 -4.24 -14.11 13.84
C TYR A 206 -4.40 -15.60 13.51
N ARG A 207 -3.37 -16.22 12.91
CA ARG A 207 -3.41 -17.66 12.62
C ARG A 207 -3.41 -18.49 13.89
N SER A 208 -2.68 -18.09 14.93
CA SER A 208 -2.75 -18.74 16.24
C SER A 208 -4.18 -18.68 16.78
N LEU A 209 -4.78 -17.48 16.81
CA LEU A 209 -6.15 -17.25 17.29
C LEU A 209 -7.20 -18.16 16.62
N VAL A 210 -7.13 -18.34 15.30
CA VAL A 210 -8.16 -19.09 14.56
C VAL A 210 -7.86 -20.59 14.40
N THR A 211 -6.64 -21.04 14.69
CA THR A 211 -6.27 -22.47 14.58
C THR A 211 -6.03 -23.14 15.92
N GLY A 212 -5.77 -22.38 16.99
CA GLY A 212 -5.33 -22.91 18.28
C GLY A 212 -3.97 -23.61 18.20
N ASP A 213 -3.13 -23.25 17.22
CA ASP A 213 -1.80 -23.86 17.05
C ASP A 213 -0.81 -23.24 18.03
N GLU A 214 -0.59 -23.94 19.14
CA GLU A 214 0.33 -23.57 20.23
C GLU A 214 1.79 -23.31 19.75
N GLN A 215 2.17 -23.71 18.53
CA GLN A 215 3.50 -23.40 18.01
C GLN A 215 3.65 -21.95 17.53
N LEU A 216 2.54 -21.21 17.40
CA LEU A 216 2.51 -19.80 17.02
C LEU A 216 2.38 -18.85 18.23
N HIS A 217 2.50 -19.39 19.46
CA HIS A 217 2.35 -18.65 20.71
C HIS A 217 3.22 -17.40 20.82
N GLY A 218 2.57 -16.26 21.02
CA GLY A 218 3.18 -15.05 21.53
C GLY A 218 2.76 -14.78 22.98
N GLU A 219 3.46 -13.84 23.63
CA GLU A 219 3.30 -13.51 25.06
C GLU A 219 1.86 -13.10 25.46
N TYR A 220 1.02 -12.70 24.50
CA TYR A 220 -0.31 -12.10 24.73
C TYR A 220 -1.50 -12.92 24.19
N GLU A 221 -1.29 -14.19 23.80
CA GLU A 221 -2.35 -14.96 23.12
C GLU A 221 -3.58 -15.27 23.98
N GLU A 222 -3.39 -15.64 25.25
CA GLU A 222 -4.51 -15.93 26.15
C GLU A 222 -5.43 -14.71 26.34
N GLU A 223 -4.83 -13.52 26.45
CA GLU A 223 -5.56 -12.25 26.59
C GLU A 223 -6.32 -11.91 25.30
N LEU A 224 -5.73 -12.16 24.13
CA LEU A 224 -6.39 -11.95 22.83
C LEU A 224 -7.53 -12.95 22.59
N LEU A 225 -7.37 -14.21 22.99
CA LEU A 225 -8.42 -15.22 22.90
C LEU A 225 -9.62 -14.88 23.80
N GLU A 226 -9.37 -14.37 25.01
CA GLU A 226 -10.43 -13.89 25.89
C GLU A 226 -11.12 -12.65 25.31
N PHE A 227 -10.34 -11.70 24.76
CA PHE A 227 -10.88 -10.47 24.18
C PHE A 227 -11.69 -10.70 22.90
N TYR A 228 -11.34 -11.73 22.11
CA TYR A 228 -11.97 -12.08 20.84
C TYR A 228 -12.76 -13.41 20.88
N ASP A 229 -13.25 -13.81 22.05
CA ASP A 229 -14.11 -15.00 22.29
C ASP A 229 -15.22 -15.14 21.23
N ASP A 230 -15.96 -14.06 20.98
CA ASP A 230 -17.11 -14.06 20.07
C ASP A 230 -16.74 -13.95 18.57
N PHE A 231 -15.45 -13.94 18.21
CA PHE A 231 -15.02 -13.76 16.83
C PHE A 231 -15.20 -15.05 16.00
N ASP A 232 -16.13 -15.03 15.03
CA ASP A 232 -16.26 -16.10 14.03
C ASP A 232 -15.40 -15.81 12.79
N PRO A 233 -14.29 -16.55 12.55
CA PRO A 233 -13.43 -16.33 11.39
C PRO A 233 -14.11 -16.65 10.05
N GLU A 234 -15.22 -17.39 10.05
CA GLU A 234 -15.97 -17.71 8.83
C GLU A 234 -17.05 -16.66 8.50
N GLU A 235 -17.36 -15.75 9.42
CA GLU A 235 -18.43 -14.76 9.25
C GLU A 235 -18.16 -13.85 8.05
N PHE A 236 -19.10 -13.81 7.12
CA PHE A 236 -19.12 -12.79 6.07
C PHE A 236 -20.56 -12.41 5.71
N ASP A 237 -20.95 -11.20 6.11
CA ASP A 237 -22.23 -10.60 5.77
C ASP A 237 -22.06 -9.51 4.69
N LEU A 238 -22.57 -9.82 3.49
CA LEU A 238 -22.52 -8.93 2.34
C LEU A 238 -23.34 -7.64 2.52
N GLU A 239 -24.49 -7.72 3.21
CA GLU A 239 -25.37 -6.59 3.46
C GLU A 239 -24.75 -5.64 4.48
N LYS A 240 -24.15 -6.18 5.54
CA LYS A 240 -23.40 -5.41 6.55
C LYS A 240 -22.23 -4.66 5.90
N VAL A 241 -21.46 -5.33 5.04
CA VAL A 241 -20.38 -4.70 4.28
C VAL A 241 -20.90 -3.57 3.39
N ASN A 242 -21.96 -3.83 2.61
CA ASN A 242 -22.53 -2.81 1.71
C ASN A 242 -23.18 -1.65 2.48
N THR A 243 -23.67 -1.87 3.69
CA THR A 243 -24.17 -0.81 4.57
C THR A 243 -23.05 0.15 4.97
N ARG A 244 -21.87 -0.36 5.33
CA ARG A 244 -20.69 0.48 5.60
C ARG A 244 -20.25 1.25 4.34
N LEU A 245 -20.18 0.56 3.20
CA LEU A 245 -19.75 1.15 1.93
C LEU A 245 -20.65 2.29 1.43
N LYS A 246 -21.97 2.22 1.70
CA LYS A 246 -22.92 3.30 1.34
C LYS A 246 -22.62 4.64 2.00
N THR A 247 -21.86 4.66 3.10
CA THR A 247 -21.46 5.91 3.77
C THR A 247 -20.36 6.66 3.01
N ILE A 248 -19.64 5.97 2.12
CA ILE A 248 -18.52 6.53 1.34
C ILE A 248 -19.05 7.15 0.05
N ARG A 249 -18.72 8.43 -0.18
CA ARG A 249 -19.05 9.17 -1.41
C ARG A 249 -17.77 9.53 -2.18
N PHE A 250 -17.87 9.53 -3.51
CA PHE A 250 -16.76 9.81 -4.45
C PHE A 250 -16.51 11.30 -4.69
#